data_AF-A0A2G4T8W2-F1
#
_entry.id   AF-A0A2G4T8W2-F1
#
_cell.length_a   1.000
_cell.length_b   1.000
_cell.length_c   1.000
_cell.angle_alpha   90.00
_cell.angle_beta   90.00
_cell.angle_gamma   90.00
#
_symmetry.space_group_name_H-M   'P 1'
#
loop_
_entity.id
_entity.type
_entity.pdbx_description
1 polymer ?
#
loop_
_entity_poly.entity_id
_entity_poly.type
_entity_poly.pdbx_seq_one_letter_code
_entity_poly.pdbx_strand_id
1 'polypeptide(L)'
;MEPGKNKPEPLLFEDNIFHLDLHPSNDIVVTGMINGRIKCYQYGLEGHKHLWTSKTFKKSCRGVSFSLDGKNVFGISRDRSIQILDTETGQAIRTRQNTHESPINSLLIINENMSATGDDQGVIKIWDSRKDEAVMIYTEHEDYISQMTYSYSNKTLIAVGGDGYLSTWDIRKPDVVAMSDQMEDELLSIALMKVNKSKVERIATINSIAKNDKKAVVGTQEGVLTLWSWGDWGDYNDRIIGHPNSIDAICKLDEDTICTGSSDGLIRLVGILPNQFHGILGDHGENMPIENLKLSHDKKYLVSSGHDDKLQFWDVAHLFQEDPGKEEDNDTTDDNEQVKPIVPSLEKTDVKDDGNDDDDDSWGTDSDEETTKQKKRKKTQKKEARKPKKKNTKTAAFFADM
;
A
#
# COMPACT_ATOMS: atom_id res chain seq x y z
N MET A 1 -6.94 -23.56 -31.11
CA MET A 1 -6.05 -22.59 -30.43
C MET A 1 -4.74 -23.30 -30.18
N GLU A 2 -3.63 -22.73 -30.66
CA GLU A 2 -2.32 -23.31 -30.37
C GLU A 2 -2.05 -23.18 -28.86
N PRO A 3 -1.68 -24.28 -28.18
CA PRO A 3 -1.29 -24.22 -26.77
C PRO A 3 -0.04 -23.34 -26.64
N GLY A 4 -0.19 -22.16 -26.03
CA GLY A 4 0.90 -21.19 -25.86
C GLY A 4 0.52 -19.72 -26.07
N LYS A 5 -0.66 -19.42 -26.65
CA LYS A 5 -1.18 -18.06 -26.83
C LYS A 5 -2.31 -17.70 -25.86
N ASN A 6 -2.19 -18.10 -24.60
CA ASN A 6 -3.18 -17.75 -23.56
C ASN A 6 -2.80 -16.47 -22.80
N LYS A 7 -1.84 -15.69 -23.30
CA LYS A 7 -1.44 -14.41 -22.70
C LYS A 7 -1.16 -13.35 -23.76
N PRO A 8 -1.37 -12.06 -23.44
CA PRO A 8 -0.94 -10.97 -24.31
C PRO A 8 0.58 -11.01 -24.54
N GLU A 9 1.03 -10.51 -25.68
CA GLU A 9 2.46 -10.34 -25.95
C GLU A 9 3.07 -9.31 -24.97
N PRO A 10 4.38 -9.35 -24.69
CA PRO A 10 5.01 -8.32 -23.87
C PRO A 10 4.89 -6.92 -24.50
N LEU A 11 4.62 -5.91 -23.68
CA LEU A 11 4.68 -4.50 -24.08
C LEU A 11 6.13 -4.01 -23.96
N LEU A 12 6.70 -3.53 -25.06
CA LEU A 12 8.08 -3.01 -25.12
C LEU A 12 8.11 -1.50 -24.94
N PHE A 13 9.06 -1.02 -24.15
CA PHE A 13 9.26 0.40 -23.88
C PHE A 13 10.67 0.83 -24.31
N GLU A 14 10.81 2.11 -24.69
CA GLU A 14 12.11 2.72 -25.02
C GLU A 14 12.82 3.26 -23.77
N ASP A 15 12.06 3.48 -22.70
CA ASP A 15 12.53 4.05 -21.44
C ASP A 15 12.07 3.15 -20.29
N ASN A 16 12.90 3.07 -19.24
CA ASN A 16 12.61 2.25 -18.06
C ASN A 16 11.28 2.62 -17.39
N ILE A 17 10.56 1.59 -16.97
CA ILE A 17 9.32 1.68 -16.20
C ILE A 17 9.69 1.70 -14.72
N PHE A 18 9.23 2.70 -13.98
CA PHE A 18 9.37 2.72 -12.52
C PHE A 18 8.18 2.11 -11.81
N HIS A 19 6.96 2.32 -12.33
CA HIS A 19 5.75 1.80 -11.71
C HIS A 19 4.68 1.49 -12.74
N LEU A 20 3.82 0.53 -12.43
CA LEU A 20 2.64 0.20 -13.22
C LEU A 20 1.40 0.03 -12.34
N ASP A 21 0.23 0.29 -12.90
CA ASP A 21 -1.04 -0.10 -12.28
C ASP A 21 -2.04 -0.56 -13.35
N LEU A 22 -2.97 -1.43 -12.94
CA LEU A 22 -3.99 -1.99 -13.80
C LEU A 22 -5.34 -1.38 -13.48
N HIS A 23 -6.15 -1.16 -14.52
CA HIS A 23 -7.48 -0.60 -14.34
C HIS A 23 -8.37 -1.58 -13.57
N PRO A 24 -9.19 -1.11 -12.62
CA PRO A 24 -9.94 -1.98 -11.71
C PRO A 24 -11.04 -2.83 -12.37
N SER A 25 -11.41 -2.52 -13.62
CA SER A 25 -12.51 -3.20 -14.33
C SER A 25 -12.33 -3.39 -15.84
N ASN A 26 -11.24 -2.88 -16.42
CA ASN A 26 -11.01 -2.90 -17.86
C ASN A 26 -9.61 -3.43 -18.14
N ASP A 27 -9.36 -3.90 -19.36
CA ASP A 27 -8.05 -4.38 -19.82
C ASP A 27 -7.10 -3.22 -20.17
N ILE A 28 -6.88 -2.32 -19.20
CA ILE A 28 -6.05 -1.12 -19.37
C ILE A 28 -4.92 -1.16 -18.34
N VAL A 29 -3.72 -0.77 -18.78
CA VAL A 29 -2.53 -0.62 -17.95
C VAL A 29 -1.96 0.79 -18.11
N VAL A 30 -1.53 1.38 -17.00
CA VAL A 30 -0.79 2.64 -16.97
C VAL A 30 0.61 2.41 -16.43
N THR A 31 1.59 3.08 -17.03
CA THR A 31 2.99 2.96 -16.67
C THR A 31 3.61 4.34 -16.46
N GLY A 32 4.26 4.54 -15.32
CA GLY A 32 5.11 5.69 -15.03
C GLY A 32 6.55 5.40 -15.41
N MET A 33 7.17 6.30 -16.19
CA MET A 33 8.52 6.08 -16.73
C MET A 33 9.57 7.00 -16.09
N ILE A 34 10.83 6.62 -16.26
CA ILE A 34 12.01 7.38 -15.80
C ILE A 34 12.09 8.80 -16.38
N ASN A 35 11.57 9.02 -17.59
CA ASN A 35 11.55 10.35 -18.21
C ASN A 35 10.37 11.24 -17.75
N GLY A 36 9.55 10.78 -16.79
CA GLY A 36 8.44 11.55 -16.23
C GLY A 36 7.14 11.51 -17.03
N ARG A 37 7.09 10.75 -18.12
CA ARG A 37 5.86 10.53 -18.87
C ARG A 37 5.06 9.38 -18.26
N ILE A 38 3.73 9.48 -18.40
CA ILE A 38 2.80 8.39 -18.14
C ILE A 38 2.27 7.91 -19.49
N LYS A 39 2.31 6.60 -19.71
CA LYS A 39 1.72 5.96 -20.89
C LYS A 39 0.56 5.07 -20.47
N CYS A 40 -0.47 5.03 -21.31
CA CYS A 40 -1.66 4.22 -21.10
C CYS A 40 -1.90 3.32 -22.31
N TYR A 41 -2.12 2.03 -22.06
CA TYR A 41 -2.34 1.01 -23.07
C TYR A 41 -3.55 0.18 -22.71
N GLN A 42 -4.36 -0.14 -23.71
CA GLN A 42 -5.29 -1.26 -23.64
C GLN A 42 -4.54 -2.51 -24.08
N TYR A 43 -4.53 -3.55 -23.25
CA TYR A 43 -3.85 -4.81 -23.54
C TYR A 43 -4.86 -5.89 -23.97
N GLY A 44 -4.40 -6.87 -24.75
CA GLY A 44 -5.25 -7.95 -25.22
C GLY A 44 -4.47 -9.04 -25.96
N LEU A 45 -5.13 -10.19 -26.18
CA LEU A 45 -4.54 -11.33 -26.89
C LEU A 45 -4.26 -11.05 -28.38
N GLU A 46 -5.07 -10.18 -28.98
CA GLU A 46 -4.94 -9.79 -30.39
C GLU A 46 -3.90 -8.67 -30.59
N GLY A 47 -3.32 -8.17 -29.50
CA GLY A 47 -2.35 -7.09 -29.50
C GLY A 47 -2.76 -5.93 -28.58
N HIS A 48 -1.88 -4.94 -28.50
CA HIS A 48 -2.04 -3.79 -27.62
C HIS A 48 -2.42 -2.55 -28.40
N LYS A 49 -3.29 -1.73 -27.81
CA LYS A 49 -3.64 -0.42 -28.34
C LYS A 49 -3.10 0.66 -27.40
N HIS A 50 -2.18 1.48 -27.92
CA HIS A 50 -1.77 2.70 -27.23
C HIS A 50 -2.95 3.68 -27.19
N LEU A 51 -3.33 4.13 -25.99
CA LEU A 51 -4.44 5.06 -25.81
C LEU A 51 -3.94 6.50 -25.79
N TRP A 52 -2.96 6.80 -24.93
CA TRP A 52 -2.37 8.13 -24.83
C TRP A 52 -1.00 8.10 -24.13
N THR A 53 -0.23 9.16 -24.35
CA THR A 53 1.00 9.46 -23.61
C THR A 53 0.89 10.87 -23.06
N SER A 54 1.04 11.03 -21.75
CA SER A 54 0.99 12.34 -21.09
C SER A 54 2.37 12.73 -20.58
N LYS A 55 2.84 13.92 -20.97
CA LYS A 55 4.11 14.50 -20.47
C LYS A 55 3.80 15.39 -19.27
N THR A 56 3.49 14.74 -18.16
CA THR A 56 3.04 15.38 -16.93
C THR A 56 4.21 15.95 -16.12
N PHE A 57 5.26 15.16 -15.89
CA PHE A 57 6.31 15.51 -14.93
C PHE A 57 7.59 16.04 -15.57
N LYS A 58 8.34 16.82 -14.79
CA LYS A 58 9.66 17.34 -15.20
C LYS A 58 10.80 16.36 -14.90
N LYS A 59 10.58 15.43 -13.98
CA LYS A 59 11.50 14.36 -13.56
C LYS A 59 10.78 13.02 -13.57
N SER A 60 11.47 11.94 -13.21
CA SER A 60 10.94 10.58 -13.17
C SER A 60 9.58 10.47 -12.46
N CYS A 61 8.69 9.67 -13.05
CA CYS A 61 7.40 9.31 -12.46
C CYS A 61 7.60 8.00 -11.69
N ARG A 62 7.63 8.08 -10.35
CA ARG A 62 7.98 6.94 -9.47
C ARG A 62 6.78 6.10 -9.06
N GLY A 63 5.57 6.61 -9.22
CA GLY A 63 4.35 5.91 -8.85
C GLY A 63 3.18 6.37 -9.70
N VAL A 64 2.35 5.41 -10.10
CA VAL A 64 1.08 5.63 -10.81
C VAL A 64 0.02 4.72 -10.21
N SER A 65 -1.19 5.21 -10.04
CA SER A 65 -2.29 4.35 -9.59
C SER A 65 -3.64 4.82 -10.11
N PHE A 66 -4.51 3.88 -10.43
CA PHE A 66 -5.90 4.18 -10.77
C PHE A 66 -6.70 4.57 -9.53
N SER A 67 -7.68 5.45 -9.71
CA SER A 67 -8.77 5.58 -8.75
C SER A 67 -9.55 4.26 -8.64
N LEU A 68 -10.22 4.04 -7.51
CA LEU A 68 -11.02 2.82 -7.29
C LEU A 68 -12.16 2.67 -8.32
N ASP A 69 -12.67 3.79 -8.85
CA ASP A 69 -13.68 3.81 -9.92
C ASP A 69 -13.07 3.75 -11.33
N GLY A 70 -11.74 3.77 -11.46
CA GLY A 70 -11.00 3.69 -12.72
C GLY A 70 -10.98 4.96 -13.56
N LYS A 71 -11.73 6.02 -13.19
CA LYS A 71 -11.88 7.23 -14.01
C LYS A 71 -10.66 8.15 -14.02
N ASN A 72 -9.84 8.08 -12.97
CA ASN A 72 -8.68 8.93 -12.81
C ASN A 72 -7.39 8.11 -12.65
N VAL A 73 -6.29 8.67 -13.12
CA VAL A 73 -4.93 8.16 -12.88
C VAL A 73 -4.18 9.16 -12.02
N PHE A 74 -3.77 8.74 -10.83
CA PHE A 74 -2.89 9.48 -9.96
C PHE A 74 -1.44 9.17 -10.33
N GLY A 75 -0.63 10.20 -10.48
CA GLY A 75 0.80 10.10 -10.69
C GLY A 75 1.58 10.88 -9.65
N ILE A 76 2.71 10.35 -9.25
CA ILE A 76 3.69 11.01 -8.38
C ILE A 76 5.06 11.04 -9.04
N SER A 77 5.88 12.03 -8.67
CA SER A 77 7.18 12.23 -9.31
C SER A 77 8.28 12.68 -8.35
N ARG A 78 9.51 12.41 -8.78
CA ARG A 78 10.75 12.97 -8.21
C ARG A 78 10.78 14.50 -8.24
N ASP A 79 9.94 15.16 -9.04
CA ASP A 79 9.79 16.62 -9.04
C ASP A 79 8.92 17.17 -7.88
N ARG A 80 8.43 16.29 -7.00
CA ARG A 80 7.64 16.59 -5.79
C ARG A 80 6.21 17.05 -6.11
N SER A 81 5.73 16.75 -7.32
CA SER A 81 4.36 17.03 -7.72
C SER A 81 3.50 15.76 -7.73
N ILE A 82 2.20 15.97 -7.50
CA ILE A 82 1.15 14.97 -7.65
C ILE A 82 0.25 15.46 -8.78
N GLN A 83 -0.04 14.60 -9.74
CA GLN A 83 -0.97 14.88 -10.84
C GLN A 83 -2.09 13.88 -10.88
N ILE A 84 -3.28 14.36 -11.19
CA ILE A 84 -4.49 13.56 -11.41
C ILE A 84 -4.88 13.76 -12.87
N LEU A 85 -4.87 12.68 -13.63
CA LEU A 85 -5.18 12.63 -15.05
C LEU A 85 -6.53 11.95 -15.25
N ASP A 86 -7.24 12.35 -16.29
CA ASP A 86 -8.41 11.64 -16.78
C ASP A 86 -7.97 10.35 -17.51
N THR A 87 -8.59 9.21 -17.19
CA THR A 87 -8.21 7.91 -17.74
C THR A 87 -8.47 7.80 -19.25
N GLU A 88 -9.52 8.43 -19.78
CA GLU A 88 -9.89 8.32 -21.19
C GLU A 88 -9.00 9.19 -22.09
N THR A 89 -8.74 10.43 -21.64
CA THR A 89 -8.07 11.46 -22.45
C THR A 89 -6.59 11.65 -22.12
N GLY A 90 -6.14 11.21 -20.93
CA GLY A 90 -4.79 11.47 -20.43
C GLY A 90 -4.52 12.93 -20.08
N GLN A 91 -5.55 13.78 -20.03
CA GLN A 91 -5.43 15.19 -19.70
C GLN A 91 -5.37 15.41 -18.20
N ALA A 92 -4.55 16.37 -17.76
CA ALA A 92 -4.41 16.71 -16.35
C ALA A 92 -5.69 17.41 -15.84
N ILE A 93 -6.43 16.74 -14.96
CA ILE A 93 -7.58 17.30 -14.23
C ILE A 93 -7.07 18.22 -13.11
N ARG A 94 -6.02 17.76 -12.41
CA ARG A 94 -5.46 18.50 -11.28
C ARG A 94 -3.95 18.29 -11.19
N THR A 95 -3.25 19.35 -10.81
CA THR A 95 -1.81 19.30 -10.53
C THR A 95 -1.54 20.00 -9.20
N ARG A 96 -0.85 19.33 -8.30
CA ARG A 96 -0.32 19.92 -7.06
C ARG A 96 1.20 19.92 -7.14
N GLN A 97 1.81 21.09 -7.08
CA GLN A 97 3.27 21.25 -7.12
C GLN A 97 3.82 21.46 -5.71
N ASN A 98 5.09 21.08 -5.49
CA ASN A 98 5.78 21.23 -4.20
C ASN A 98 4.98 20.64 -3.03
N THR A 99 4.40 19.46 -3.23
CA THR A 99 3.58 18.76 -2.22
C THR A 99 4.43 18.19 -1.09
N HIS A 100 5.66 17.80 -1.39
CA HIS A 100 6.68 17.36 -0.46
C HIS A 100 7.93 18.24 -0.57
N GLU A 101 8.76 18.25 0.48
CA GLU A 101 10.07 18.91 0.45
C GLU A 101 11.09 18.06 -0.32
N SER A 102 10.93 16.74 -0.23
CA SER A 102 11.74 15.71 -0.88
C SER A 102 10.97 14.99 -2.00
N PRO A 103 11.67 14.31 -2.93
CA PRO A 103 11.06 13.51 -3.98
C PRO A 103 10.07 12.47 -3.44
N ILE A 104 8.96 12.26 -4.15
CA ILE A 104 7.92 11.30 -3.74
C ILE A 104 8.24 9.92 -4.32
N ASN A 105 8.20 8.88 -3.48
CA ASN A 105 8.52 7.50 -3.86
C ASN A 105 7.29 6.60 -3.90
N SER A 106 6.37 6.74 -2.94
CA SER A 106 5.23 5.82 -2.78
C SER A 106 3.89 6.54 -2.87
N LEU A 107 2.89 5.88 -3.47
CA LEU A 107 1.52 6.36 -3.65
C LEU A 107 0.53 5.26 -3.26
N LEU A 108 -0.50 5.64 -2.50
CA LEU A 108 -1.61 4.75 -2.17
C LEU A 108 -2.94 5.48 -2.32
N ILE A 109 -3.87 4.89 -3.06
CA ILE A 109 -5.26 5.36 -3.12
C ILE A 109 -6.05 4.69 -2.00
N ILE A 110 -6.57 5.50 -1.06
CA ILE A 110 -7.31 4.99 0.09
C ILE A 110 -8.80 4.91 -0.26
N ASN A 111 -9.38 5.98 -0.79
CA ASN A 111 -10.76 6.01 -1.25
C ASN A 111 -10.91 7.06 -2.36
N GLU A 112 -12.13 7.32 -2.84
CA GLU A 112 -12.36 8.27 -3.94
C GLU A 112 -11.80 9.68 -3.67
N ASN A 113 -11.74 10.09 -2.40
CA ASN A 113 -11.30 11.43 -2.02
C ASN A 113 -9.94 11.45 -1.32
N MET A 114 -9.44 10.30 -0.84
CA MET A 114 -8.24 10.24 -0.01
C MET A 114 -7.13 9.43 -0.68
N SER A 115 -5.93 10.00 -0.66
CA SER A 115 -4.69 9.33 -1.09
C SER A 115 -3.58 9.59 -0.09
N ALA A 116 -2.61 8.69 -0.02
CA ALA A 116 -1.39 8.83 0.77
C ALA A 116 -0.18 8.89 -0.16
N THR A 117 0.80 9.69 0.20
CA THR A 117 2.10 9.75 -0.47
C THR A 117 3.23 9.68 0.54
N GLY A 118 4.28 8.93 0.22
CA GLY A 118 5.51 8.82 1.01
C GLY A 118 6.72 9.30 0.21
N ASP A 119 7.63 10.04 0.86
CA ASP A 119 8.81 10.62 0.21
C ASP A 119 10.13 9.96 0.60
N ASP A 120 11.21 10.39 -0.06
CA ASP A 120 12.59 9.90 0.14
C ASP A 120 13.18 10.25 1.53
N GLN A 121 12.46 10.98 2.39
CA GLN A 121 12.91 11.34 3.74
C GLN A 121 11.92 10.83 4.82
N GLY A 122 11.09 9.85 4.47
CA GLY A 122 10.19 9.22 5.43
C GLY A 122 8.92 10.01 5.74
N VAL A 123 8.67 11.14 5.06
CA VAL A 123 7.48 11.94 5.33
C VAL A 123 6.29 11.37 4.57
N ILE A 124 5.26 10.97 5.31
CA ILE A 124 4.00 10.50 4.75
C ILE A 124 2.96 11.61 4.88
N LYS A 125 2.28 11.92 3.78
CA LYS A 125 1.19 12.89 3.75
C LYS A 125 -0.10 12.25 3.27
N ILE A 126 -1.19 12.57 3.94
CA ILE A 126 -2.54 12.18 3.53
C ILE A 126 -3.24 13.38 2.90
N TRP A 127 -3.79 13.16 1.72
CA TRP A 127 -4.41 14.18 0.90
C TRP A 127 -5.90 13.93 0.81
N ASP A 128 -6.69 15.00 0.94
CA ASP A 128 -8.11 15.01 0.57
C ASP A 128 -8.25 15.78 -0.74
N SER A 129 -9.03 15.26 -1.69
CA SER A 129 -9.34 15.91 -2.97
C SER A 129 -10.18 17.18 -2.78
N ARG A 130 -10.81 17.36 -1.62
CA ARG A 130 -11.66 18.52 -1.32
C ARG A 130 -10.91 19.66 -0.64
N LYS A 131 -9.67 19.44 -0.21
CA LYS A 131 -8.81 20.42 0.47
C LYS A 131 -7.53 20.64 -0.32
N ASP A 132 -6.93 21.82 -0.24
CA ASP A 132 -5.67 22.09 -0.95
C ASP A 132 -4.44 21.64 -0.17
N GLU A 133 -4.53 21.61 1.16
CA GLU A 133 -3.46 21.18 2.06
C GLU A 133 -3.57 19.70 2.44
N ALA A 134 -2.45 19.13 2.88
CA ALA A 134 -2.42 17.79 3.45
C ALA A 134 -3.25 17.76 4.75
N VAL A 135 -4.06 16.72 4.92
CA VAL A 135 -4.93 16.55 6.09
C VAL A 135 -4.15 15.99 7.28
N MET A 136 -3.17 15.12 7.00
CA MET A 136 -2.27 14.55 8.00
C MET A 136 -0.85 14.47 7.44
N ILE A 137 0.12 14.60 8.34
CA ILE A 137 1.55 14.53 8.03
C ILE A 137 2.19 13.67 9.13
N TYR A 138 2.93 12.65 8.74
CA TYR A 138 3.68 11.77 9.63
C TYR A 138 5.17 11.85 9.28
N THR A 139 6.03 11.95 10.29
CA THR A 139 7.48 12.20 10.14
C THR A 139 8.32 11.27 11.04
N GLU A 140 7.79 10.09 11.34
CA GLU A 140 8.47 9.13 12.23
C GLU A 140 9.55 8.30 11.52
N HIS A 141 9.44 8.14 10.20
CA HIS A 141 10.45 7.45 9.42
C HIS A 141 11.66 8.36 9.15
N GLU A 142 12.85 7.76 9.11
CA GLU A 142 14.12 8.47 8.90
C GLU A 142 14.71 8.26 7.49
N ASP A 143 14.13 7.36 6.70
CA ASP A 143 14.54 7.07 5.32
C ASP A 143 13.33 6.91 4.39
N TYR A 144 13.58 6.64 3.10
CA TYR A 144 12.56 6.58 2.06
C TYR A 144 11.43 5.59 2.37
N ILE A 145 10.20 5.99 2.04
CA ILE A 145 9.04 5.10 2.12
C ILE A 145 8.98 4.24 0.86
N SER A 146 9.12 2.92 1.02
CA SER A 146 9.11 1.95 -0.07
C SER A 146 7.68 1.69 -0.54
N GLN A 147 6.81 1.26 0.36
CA GLN A 147 5.42 0.92 0.04
C GLN A 147 4.47 1.24 1.19
N MET A 148 3.21 1.53 0.85
CA MET A 148 2.12 1.70 1.80
C MET A 148 0.96 0.78 1.44
N THR A 149 0.19 0.37 2.45
CA THR A 149 -1.04 -0.40 2.28
C THR A 149 -2.10 0.03 3.29
N TYR A 150 -3.37 -0.14 2.96
CA TYR A 150 -4.49 0.28 3.80
C TYR A 150 -5.42 -0.88 4.11
N SER A 151 -5.71 -1.08 5.40
CA SER A 151 -6.77 -1.99 5.84
C SER A 151 -8.08 -1.24 6.01
N TYR A 152 -9.01 -1.45 5.08
CA TYR A 152 -10.35 -0.85 5.13
C TYR A 152 -11.14 -1.23 6.39
N SER A 153 -11.07 -2.50 6.78
CA SER A 153 -11.76 -3.02 7.97
C SER A 153 -11.33 -2.34 9.28
N ASN A 154 -10.02 -2.11 9.44
CA ASN A 154 -9.45 -1.57 10.67
C ASN A 154 -9.19 -0.06 10.57
N LYS A 155 -9.36 0.50 9.36
CA LYS A 155 -9.09 1.90 9.00
C LYS A 155 -7.65 2.32 9.28
N THR A 156 -6.72 1.38 9.10
CA THR A 156 -5.30 1.54 9.44
C THR A 156 -4.47 1.59 8.18
N LEU A 157 -3.67 2.65 8.03
CA LEU A 157 -2.58 2.76 7.07
C LEU A 157 -1.34 2.09 7.66
N ILE A 158 -0.63 1.32 6.84
CA ILE A 158 0.64 0.71 7.19
C ILE A 158 1.66 1.15 6.16
N ALA A 159 2.84 1.58 6.59
CA ALA A 159 3.96 1.86 5.71
C ALA A 159 5.19 1.06 6.11
N VAL A 160 6.02 0.83 5.12
CA VAL A 160 7.34 0.22 5.25
C VAL A 160 8.36 1.07 4.50
N GLY A 161 9.58 1.15 5.01
CA GLY A 161 10.62 2.01 4.46
C GLY A 161 12.02 1.42 4.56
N GLY A 162 12.98 2.13 3.96
CA GLY A 162 14.41 1.80 3.98
C GLY A 162 15.08 1.95 5.36
N ASP A 163 14.40 2.57 6.32
CA ASP A 163 14.91 2.72 7.69
C ASP A 163 14.74 1.45 8.54
N GLY A 164 14.11 0.41 7.99
CA GLY A 164 13.88 -0.87 8.64
C GLY A 164 12.68 -0.86 9.59
N TYR A 165 11.81 0.16 9.53
CA TYR A 165 10.63 0.23 10.38
C TYR A 165 9.34 -0.12 9.64
N LEU A 166 8.42 -0.77 10.35
CA LEU A 166 7.02 -0.87 10.00
C LEU A 166 6.21 0.04 10.92
N SER A 167 5.38 0.88 10.33
CA SER A 167 4.61 1.89 11.02
C SER A 167 3.12 1.74 10.71
N THR A 168 2.28 2.07 11.70
CA THR A 168 0.83 1.98 11.56
C THR A 168 0.13 3.23 12.08
N TRP A 169 -0.86 3.71 11.32
CA TRP A 169 -1.65 4.89 11.67
C TRP A 169 -3.14 4.65 11.44
N ASP A 170 -3.97 5.07 12.39
CA ASP A 170 -5.42 5.18 12.16
C ASP A 170 -5.68 6.53 11.50
N ILE A 171 -6.22 6.55 10.28
CA ILE A 171 -6.43 7.81 9.54
C ILE A 171 -7.43 8.77 10.20
N ARG A 172 -8.11 8.33 11.27
CA ARG A 172 -9.03 9.16 12.07
C ARG A 172 -8.31 9.83 13.25
N LYS A 173 -7.08 9.43 13.54
CA LYS A 173 -6.29 9.89 14.68
C LYS A 173 -4.97 10.49 14.19
N PRO A 174 -4.50 11.58 14.82
CA PRO A 174 -3.23 12.19 14.44
C PRO A 174 -2.03 11.37 14.93
N ASP A 175 -2.20 10.57 15.98
CA ASP A 175 -1.09 9.85 16.61
C ASP A 175 -0.80 8.52 15.92
N VAL A 176 0.47 8.14 15.91
CA VAL A 176 0.94 6.82 15.49
C VAL A 176 0.31 5.75 16.37
N VAL A 177 -0.23 4.69 15.77
CA VAL A 177 -0.85 3.58 16.49
C VAL A 177 0.22 2.66 17.04
N ALA A 178 1.18 2.28 16.20
CA ALA A 178 2.34 1.49 16.58
C ALA A 178 3.46 1.68 15.55
N MET A 179 4.69 1.50 16.02
CA MET A 179 5.93 1.45 15.25
C MET A 179 6.67 0.19 15.69
N SER A 180 7.27 -0.53 14.76
CA SER A 180 8.07 -1.71 15.08
C SER A 180 9.41 -1.35 15.70
N ASP A 181 10.09 -2.38 16.21
CA ASP A 181 11.53 -2.29 16.43
C ASP A 181 12.25 -2.16 15.07
N GLN A 182 13.46 -1.60 15.11
CA GLN A 182 14.26 -1.39 13.91
C GLN A 182 14.80 -2.73 13.40
N MET A 183 14.49 -3.05 12.15
CA MET A 183 15.07 -4.17 11.43
C MET A 183 16.45 -3.80 10.90
N GLU A 184 17.34 -4.80 10.79
CA GLU A 184 18.64 -4.60 10.13
C GLU A 184 18.49 -4.45 8.61
N ASP A 185 17.44 -5.04 8.04
CA ASP A 185 17.14 -5.02 6.60
C ASP A 185 16.16 -3.91 6.24
N GLU A 186 16.30 -3.38 5.02
CA GLU A 186 15.31 -2.49 4.41
C GLU A 186 14.00 -3.24 4.12
N LEU A 187 12.87 -2.60 4.39
CA LEU A 187 11.54 -3.15 4.13
C LEU A 187 11.00 -2.56 2.82
N LEU A 188 10.85 -3.40 1.80
CA LEU A 188 10.67 -2.96 0.41
C LEU A 188 9.23 -3.05 -0.06
N SER A 189 8.55 -4.15 0.27
CA SER A 189 7.20 -4.42 -0.22
C SER A 189 6.29 -4.97 0.87
N ILE A 190 4.97 -4.74 0.77
CA ILE A 190 4.00 -5.18 1.78
C ILE A 190 2.67 -5.62 1.17
N ALA A 191 2.10 -6.70 1.72
CA ALA A 191 0.74 -7.16 1.43
C ALA A 191 -0.02 -7.60 2.69
N LEU A 192 -1.33 -7.33 2.71
CA LEU A 192 -2.24 -7.74 3.79
C LEU A 192 -2.99 -9.02 3.45
N MET A 193 -2.77 -10.05 4.25
CA MET A 193 -3.37 -11.38 4.10
C MET A 193 -4.39 -11.64 5.21
N LYS A 194 -5.53 -12.28 4.89
CA LYS A 194 -6.47 -12.82 5.88
C LYS A 194 -6.30 -14.33 5.94
N VAL A 195 -5.87 -14.84 7.09
CA VAL A 195 -5.63 -16.28 7.23
C VAL A 195 -6.97 -17.03 7.27
N ASN A 196 -7.24 -17.83 6.24
CA ASN A 196 -8.44 -18.67 6.19
C ASN A 196 -8.27 -19.89 7.10
N LYS A 197 -9.04 -19.92 8.20
CA LYS A 197 -8.98 -20.99 9.21
C LYS A 197 -9.40 -22.37 8.71
N SER A 198 -10.23 -22.45 7.66
CA SER A 198 -10.77 -23.72 7.13
C SER A 198 -9.69 -24.67 6.59
N LYS A 199 -8.56 -24.17 6.07
CA LYS A 199 -7.41 -25.01 5.66
C LYS A 199 -6.46 -25.37 6.82
N VAL A 200 -6.58 -24.71 7.97
CA VAL A 200 -5.67 -24.88 9.13
C VAL A 200 -6.11 -26.07 10.02
N GLU A 201 -7.20 -26.77 9.68
CA GLU A 201 -7.84 -27.85 10.47
C GLU A 201 -7.06 -29.18 10.60
N ARG A 202 -5.73 -29.14 10.75
CA ARG A 202 -4.97 -30.31 11.23
C ARG A 202 -4.07 -30.07 12.42
N ILE A 203 -3.96 -28.84 12.93
CA ILE A 203 -3.16 -28.57 14.14
C ILE A 203 -4.05 -27.92 15.20
N ALA A 204 -5.05 -28.68 15.65
CA ALA A 204 -5.80 -28.39 16.87
C ALA A 204 -4.88 -28.60 18.09
N THR A 205 -4.15 -27.56 18.52
CA THR A 205 -3.66 -27.45 19.91
C THR A 205 -3.49 -26.00 20.40
N ILE A 206 -3.50 -24.98 19.55
CA ILE A 206 -3.20 -23.63 20.01
C ILE A 206 -4.48 -22.79 20.18
N ASN A 207 -5.16 -22.98 21.32
CA ASN A 207 -6.21 -22.10 21.85
C ASN A 207 -5.69 -20.68 22.24
N SER A 208 -4.55 -20.22 21.69
CA SER A 208 -4.01 -18.88 21.93
C SER A 208 -4.03 -17.97 20.68
N ILE A 209 -4.43 -18.45 19.50
CA ILE A 209 -4.63 -17.60 18.31
C ILE A 209 -6.03 -16.99 18.37
N ALA A 210 -6.29 -16.23 19.44
CA ALA A 210 -7.50 -15.46 19.61
C ALA A 210 -7.12 -13.98 19.54
N LYS A 211 -7.22 -13.37 18.34
CA LYS A 211 -7.89 -12.07 18.14
C LYS A 211 -7.72 -11.43 16.76
N ASN A 212 -6.78 -11.84 15.91
CA ASN A 212 -6.66 -11.24 14.56
C ASN A 212 -6.21 -12.24 13.50
N ASP A 213 -7.13 -12.63 12.62
CA ASP A 213 -6.89 -13.52 11.48
C ASP A 213 -6.21 -12.80 10.31
N LYS A 214 -5.35 -11.82 10.59
CA LYS A 214 -4.69 -11.00 9.57
C LYS A 214 -3.19 -10.95 9.78
N LYS A 215 -2.47 -11.01 8.68
CA LYS A 215 -1.01 -10.94 8.63
C LYS A 215 -0.61 -9.83 7.67
N ALA A 216 0.39 -9.05 8.05
CA ALA A 216 1.14 -8.25 7.08
C ALA A 216 2.37 -9.05 6.66
N VAL A 217 2.48 -9.33 5.38
CA VAL A 217 3.64 -9.99 4.78
C VAL A 217 4.50 -8.91 4.15
N VAL A 218 5.77 -8.83 4.56
CA VAL A 218 6.70 -7.79 4.15
C VAL A 218 7.93 -8.42 3.50
N GLY A 219 8.30 -7.95 2.32
CA GLY A 219 9.52 -8.35 1.62
C GLY A 219 10.71 -7.49 2.03
N THR A 220 11.85 -8.13 2.31
CA THR A 220 13.09 -7.44 2.70
C THR A 220 14.14 -7.43 1.60
N GLN A 221 15.16 -6.60 1.77
CA GLN A 221 16.34 -6.51 0.90
C GLN A 221 17.16 -7.81 0.82
N GLU A 222 17.22 -8.59 1.90
CA GLU A 222 18.00 -9.85 1.93
C GLU A 222 17.22 -11.06 1.40
N GLY A 223 16.01 -10.88 0.86
CA GLY A 223 15.23 -11.97 0.30
C GLY A 223 14.42 -12.77 1.32
N VAL A 224 14.10 -12.16 2.46
CA VAL A 224 13.29 -12.78 3.50
C VAL A 224 11.89 -12.16 3.48
N LEU A 225 10.86 -13.00 3.53
CA LEU A 225 9.50 -12.52 3.81
C LEU A 225 9.29 -12.55 5.33
N THR A 226 9.02 -11.40 5.94
CA THR A 226 8.65 -11.31 7.36
C THR A 226 7.13 -11.21 7.51
N LEU A 227 6.58 -11.92 8.50
CA LEU A 227 5.14 -12.03 8.73
C LEU A 227 4.79 -11.44 10.09
N TRP A 228 3.98 -10.38 10.07
CA TRP A 228 3.57 -9.64 11.25
C TRP A 228 2.12 -9.98 11.60
N SER A 229 1.87 -10.35 12.86
CA SER A 229 0.51 -10.55 13.36
C SER A 229 -0.20 -9.22 13.50
N TRP A 230 -1.42 -9.10 12.98
CA TRP A 230 -2.13 -7.83 13.10
C TRP A 230 -2.36 -7.44 14.56
N GLY A 231 -1.96 -6.21 14.91
CA GLY A 231 -2.05 -5.67 16.27
C GLY A 231 -0.82 -5.97 17.14
N ASP A 232 0.07 -6.84 16.67
CA ASP A 232 1.37 -7.11 17.29
C ASP A 232 2.45 -6.64 16.31
N TRP A 233 2.71 -5.34 16.36
CA TRP A 233 3.59 -4.63 15.43
C TRP A 233 5.00 -4.42 15.98
N GLY A 234 5.34 -4.98 17.14
CA GLY A 234 6.66 -4.78 17.76
C GLY A 234 7.76 -5.50 17.01
N ASP A 235 7.55 -6.79 16.70
CA ASP A 235 8.47 -7.62 15.90
C ASP A 235 7.67 -8.57 15.00
N TYR A 236 8.29 -9.08 13.94
CA TYR A 236 7.68 -10.09 13.10
C TYR A 236 7.55 -11.41 13.87
N ASN A 237 6.45 -12.11 13.62
CA ASN A 237 6.12 -13.35 14.33
C ASN A 237 6.68 -14.59 13.63
N ASP A 238 6.88 -14.51 12.31
CA ASP A 238 7.31 -15.63 11.47
C ASP A 238 8.04 -15.11 10.23
N ARG A 239 8.80 -15.97 9.56
CA ARG A 239 9.51 -15.61 8.33
C ARG A 239 9.60 -16.77 7.33
N ILE A 240 9.60 -16.43 6.05
CA ILE A 240 9.81 -17.37 4.95
C ILE A 240 11.14 -17.01 4.28
N ILE A 241 12.04 -17.98 4.24
CA ILE A 241 13.37 -17.84 3.63
C ILE A 241 13.35 -18.66 2.34
N GLY A 242 13.84 -18.11 1.24
CA GLY A 242 13.97 -18.86 -0.01
C GLY A 242 14.32 -18.02 -1.24
N HIS A 243 14.18 -16.70 -1.17
CA HIS A 243 14.65 -15.81 -2.23
C HIS A 243 16.15 -15.56 -2.06
N PRO A 244 16.95 -15.66 -3.13
CA PRO A 244 18.38 -15.41 -3.06
C PRO A 244 18.75 -13.92 -3.00
N ASN A 245 17.85 -13.04 -3.46
CA ASN A 245 17.99 -11.59 -3.53
C ASN A 245 16.73 -10.91 -2.97
N SER A 246 16.73 -9.57 -2.93
CA SER A 246 15.64 -8.73 -2.42
C SER A 246 14.26 -9.06 -3.00
N ILE A 247 13.22 -8.74 -2.22
CA ILE A 247 11.81 -8.90 -2.62
C ILE A 247 11.20 -7.51 -2.80
N ASP A 248 11.30 -7.01 -4.02
CA ASP A 248 10.95 -5.63 -4.36
C ASP A 248 9.43 -5.47 -4.63
N ALA A 249 8.75 -6.56 -5.00
CA ALA A 249 7.32 -6.54 -5.28
C ALA A 249 6.56 -7.73 -4.66
N ILE A 250 5.41 -7.45 -4.02
CA ILE A 250 4.46 -8.48 -3.58
C ILE A 250 3.09 -8.18 -4.19
N CYS A 251 2.49 -9.19 -4.82
CA CYS A 251 1.12 -9.14 -5.32
C CYS A 251 0.29 -10.24 -4.66
N LYS A 252 -0.77 -9.83 -3.98
CA LYS A 252 -1.75 -10.76 -3.40
C LYS A 252 -2.59 -11.39 -4.50
N LEU A 253 -2.68 -12.72 -4.52
CA LEU A 253 -3.55 -13.45 -5.45
C LEU A 253 -4.92 -13.77 -4.82
N ASP A 254 -4.88 -14.29 -3.60
CA ASP A 254 -6.04 -14.59 -2.77
C ASP A 254 -5.68 -14.34 -1.29
N GLU A 255 -6.45 -14.89 -0.35
CA GLU A 255 -6.27 -14.64 1.08
C GLU A 255 -5.13 -15.46 1.72
N ASP A 256 -4.61 -16.51 1.07
CA ASP A 256 -3.52 -17.35 1.59
C ASP A 256 -2.31 -17.48 0.65
N THR A 257 -2.36 -16.88 -0.54
CA THR A 257 -1.34 -17.03 -1.58
C THR A 257 -0.95 -15.69 -2.18
N ILE A 258 0.37 -15.49 -2.31
CA ILE A 258 0.99 -14.30 -2.90
C ILE A 258 1.95 -14.67 -4.04
N CYS A 259 2.14 -13.73 -4.94
CA CYS A 259 3.27 -13.70 -5.86
C CYS A 259 4.31 -12.69 -5.38
N THR A 260 5.58 -13.07 -5.47
CA THR A 260 6.71 -12.23 -5.12
C THR A 260 7.62 -12.02 -6.32
N GLY A 261 8.00 -10.78 -6.60
CA GLY A 261 9.00 -10.40 -7.58
C GLY A 261 10.29 -10.08 -6.84
N SER A 262 11.39 -10.66 -7.30
CA SER A 262 12.70 -10.50 -6.68
C SER A 262 13.71 -9.91 -7.66
N SER A 263 14.74 -9.28 -7.12
CA SER A 263 15.87 -8.76 -7.89
C SER A 263 16.67 -9.84 -8.64
N ASP A 264 16.39 -11.13 -8.40
CA ASP A 264 16.92 -12.23 -9.23
C ASP A 264 16.15 -12.45 -10.54
N GLY A 265 15.10 -11.67 -10.80
CA GLY A 265 14.29 -11.74 -12.01
C GLY A 265 13.25 -12.85 -12.05
N LEU A 266 13.03 -13.56 -10.93
CA LEU A 266 12.05 -14.62 -10.85
C LEU A 266 10.80 -14.19 -10.08
N ILE A 267 9.64 -14.56 -10.62
CA ILE A 267 8.34 -14.45 -9.95
C ILE A 267 8.04 -15.79 -9.29
N ARG A 268 7.84 -15.79 -7.97
CA ARG A 268 7.56 -16.99 -7.19
C ARG A 268 6.14 -16.96 -6.63
N LEU A 269 5.52 -18.14 -6.59
CA LEU A 269 4.23 -18.36 -5.95
C LEU A 269 4.46 -18.89 -4.52
N VAL A 270 3.99 -18.17 -3.53
CA VAL A 270 4.23 -18.44 -2.10
C VAL A 270 2.91 -18.54 -1.36
N GLY A 271 2.67 -19.67 -0.71
CA GLY A 271 1.59 -19.87 0.26
C GLY A 271 1.98 -19.33 1.63
N ILE A 272 1.02 -18.70 2.30
CA ILE A 272 1.13 -18.10 3.62
C ILE A 272 0.25 -18.91 4.57
N LEU A 273 0.87 -19.57 5.55
CA LEU A 273 0.19 -20.39 6.56
C LEU A 273 -0.74 -21.47 5.96
N PRO A 274 -0.19 -22.56 5.38
CA PRO A 274 1.18 -23.04 5.56
C PRO A 274 2.20 -22.33 4.67
N ASN A 275 3.34 -21.97 5.26
CA ASN A 275 4.43 -21.29 4.56
C ASN A 275 5.09 -22.26 3.56
N GLN A 276 4.79 -22.11 2.27
CA GLN A 276 5.27 -23.03 1.23
C GLN A 276 5.56 -22.31 -0.08
N PHE A 277 6.67 -22.66 -0.72
CA PHE A 277 6.92 -22.30 -2.11
C PHE A 277 6.20 -23.27 -3.03
N HIS A 278 5.26 -22.77 -3.82
CA HIS A 278 4.51 -23.57 -4.80
C HIS A 278 5.28 -23.73 -6.11
N GLY A 279 6.11 -22.74 -6.48
CA GLY A 279 6.94 -22.81 -7.68
C GLY A 279 7.33 -21.44 -8.24
N ILE A 280 7.99 -21.46 -9.40
CA ILE A 280 8.32 -20.28 -10.19
C ILE A 280 7.21 -20.10 -11.23
N LEU A 281 6.62 -18.91 -11.26
CA LEU A 281 5.53 -18.55 -12.17
C LEU A 281 6.03 -17.83 -13.42
N GLY A 282 7.10 -17.04 -13.30
CA GLY A 282 7.63 -16.23 -14.38
C GLY A 282 9.11 -15.89 -14.18
N ASP A 283 9.74 -15.46 -15.26
CA ASP A 283 11.16 -15.16 -15.36
C ASP A 283 11.38 -14.00 -16.35
N HIS A 284 11.97 -12.91 -15.90
CA HIS A 284 12.32 -11.76 -16.76
C HIS A 284 13.61 -11.99 -17.57
N GLY A 285 14.30 -13.10 -17.36
CA GLY A 285 15.55 -13.45 -18.03
C GLY A 285 16.72 -12.61 -17.52
N GLU A 286 17.95 -13.14 -17.71
CA GLU A 286 19.21 -12.44 -17.41
C GLU A 286 19.34 -11.89 -15.97
N ASN A 287 18.58 -12.44 -15.02
CA ASN A 287 18.46 -11.95 -13.65
C ASN A 287 18.10 -10.46 -13.55
N MET A 288 17.21 -9.99 -14.44
CA MET A 288 16.74 -8.60 -14.42
C MET A 288 15.75 -8.37 -13.27
N PRO A 289 15.99 -7.41 -12.35
CA PRO A 289 15.11 -7.16 -11.22
C PRO A 289 13.65 -6.89 -11.60
N ILE A 290 12.73 -7.37 -10.76
CA ILE A 290 11.29 -7.16 -10.90
C ILE A 290 10.81 -6.14 -9.88
N GLU A 291 10.45 -4.96 -10.36
CA GLU A 291 10.08 -3.81 -9.52
C GLU A 291 8.57 -3.77 -9.19
N ASN A 292 7.72 -4.33 -10.06
CA ASN A 292 6.27 -4.26 -9.85
C ASN A 292 5.58 -5.56 -10.25
N LEU A 293 4.54 -5.91 -9.48
CA LEU A 293 3.61 -7.00 -9.75
C LEU A 293 2.16 -6.57 -9.49
N LYS A 294 1.27 -6.80 -10.45
CA LYS A 294 -0.17 -6.52 -10.33
C LYS A 294 -1.01 -7.61 -10.98
N LEU A 295 -2.07 -8.02 -10.30
CA LEU A 295 -3.06 -8.97 -10.81
C LEU A 295 -4.14 -8.20 -11.60
N SER A 296 -4.52 -8.71 -12.76
CA SER A 296 -5.62 -8.15 -13.55
C SER A 296 -6.95 -8.27 -12.82
N HIS A 297 -7.88 -7.36 -13.11
CA HIS A 297 -9.20 -7.31 -12.47
C HIS A 297 -10.01 -8.61 -12.63
N ASP A 298 -9.77 -9.34 -13.73
CA ASP A 298 -10.42 -10.60 -14.07
C ASP A 298 -9.62 -11.84 -13.61
N LYS A 299 -8.51 -11.64 -12.88
CA LYS A 299 -7.60 -12.68 -12.38
C LYS A 299 -7.04 -13.61 -13.45
N LYS A 300 -7.04 -13.19 -14.72
CA LYS A 300 -6.43 -13.99 -15.80
C LYS A 300 -4.93 -13.78 -15.90
N TYR A 301 -4.46 -12.56 -15.64
CA TYR A 301 -3.07 -12.19 -15.87
C TYR A 301 -2.42 -11.60 -14.64
N LEU A 302 -1.24 -12.10 -14.31
CA LEU A 302 -0.29 -11.37 -13.50
C LEU A 302 0.59 -10.55 -14.44
N VAL A 303 0.73 -9.27 -14.13
CA VAL A 303 1.51 -8.31 -14.91
C VAL A 303 2.73 -7.90 -14.11
N SER A 304 3.89 -7.96 -14.74
CA SER A 304 5.17 -7.63 -14.12
C SER A 304 5.94 -6.60 -14.95
N SER A 305 6.65 -5.70 -14.27
CA SER A 305 7.68 -4.87 -14.89
C SER A 305 9.02 -5.17 -14.25
N GLY A 306 10.04 -5.32 -15.09
CA GLY A 306 11.42 -5.39 -14.64
C GLY A 306 12.31 -4.38 -15.36
N HIS A 307 13.60 -4.48 -15.08
CA HIS A 307 14.64 -3.68 -15.74
C HIS A 307 14.95 -4.14 -17.18
N ASP A 308 14.15 -5.05 -17.75
CA ASP A 308 14.26 -5.52 -19.13
C ASP A 308 13.56 -4.62 -20.16
N ASP A 309 13.06 -3.46 -19.74
CA ASP A 309 12.24 -2.51 -20.51
C ASP A 309 10.96 -3.12 -21.09
N LYS A 310 10.46 -4.18 -20.44
CA LYS A 310 9.23 -4.87 -20.82
C LYS A 310 8.23 -4.87 -19.69
N LEU A 311 6.97 -4.80 -20.08
CA LEU A 311 5.86 -5.20 -19.26
C LEU A 311 5.39 -6.57 -19.74
N GLN A 312 5.57 -7.59 -18.89
CA GLN A 312 5.28 -8.97 -19.21
C GLN A 312 3.95 -9.41 -18.59
N PHE A 313 3.27 -10.31 -19.29
CA PHE A 313 2.02 -10.93 -18.84
C PHE A 313 2.27 -12.40 -18.53
N TRP A 314 1.61 -12.92 -17.50
CA TRP A 314 1.66 -14.32 -17.07
C TRP A 314 0.25 -14.84 -16.88
N ASP A 315 -0.11 -15.94 -17.56
CA ASP A 315 -1.42 -16.59 -17.40
C ASP A 315 -1.50 -17.26 -16.03
N VAL A 316 -2.37 -16.73 -15.18
CA VAL A 316 -2.65 -17.22 -13.83
C VAL A 316 -4.10 -17.65 -13.67
N ALA A 317 -4.89 -17.67 -14.73
CA ALA A 317 -6.31 -18.02 -14.67
C ALA A 317 -6.52 -19.42 -14.07
N HIS A 318 -5.60 -20.35 -14.35
CA HIS A 318 -5.62 -21.72 -13.84
C HIS A 318 -5.48 -21.82 -12.32
N LEU A 319 -4.90 -20.82 -11.65
CA LEU A 319 -4.75 -20.80 -10.19
C LEU A 319 -6.09 -20.55 -9.46
N PHE A 320 -7.08 -20.02 -10.17
CA PHE A 320 -8.38 -19.64 -9.61
C PHE A 320 -9.54 -20.53 -10.08
N GLN A 321 -9.26 -21.58 -10.84
CA GLN A 321 -10.29 -22.53 -11.25
C GLN A 321 -10.65 -23.41 -10.05
N GLU A 322 -11.92 -23.39 -9.64
CA GLU A 322 -12.44 -24.34 -8.67
C GLU A 322 -12.39 -25.74 -9.28
N ASP A 323 -11.76 -26.66 -8.56
CA ASP A 323 -11.63 -28.05 -8.96
C ASP A 323 -13.04 -28.67 -8.93
N PRO A 324 -13.62 -29.10 -10.05
CA PRO A 324 -15.03 -29.54 -10.12
C PRO A 324 -15.33 -30.83 -9.32
N GLY A 325 -14.34 -31.38 -8.62
CA GLY A 325 -14.46 -32.56 -7.76
C GLY A 325 -14.42 -32.28 -6.25
N LYS A 326 -14.36 -31.02 -5.81
CA LYS A 326 -14.51 -30.67 -4.38
C LYS A 326 -15.90 -30.09 -4.15
N GLU A 327 -16.85 -30.96 -3.84
CA GLU A 327 -18.08 -30.55 -3.16
C GLU A 327 -17.67 -30.01 -1.79
N GLU A 328 -17.58 -28.68 -1.64
CA GLU A 328 -17.59 -28.07 -0.32
C GLU A 328 -19.04 -28.10 0.19
N ASP A 329 -19.23 -28.74 1.34
CA ASP A 329 -20.50 -28.74 2.07
C ASP A 329 -20.94 -27.29 2.27
N ASN A 330 -22.05 -26.92 1.61
CA ASN A 330 -22.68 -25.61 1.72
C ASN A 330 -23.13 -25.35 3.16
N ASP A 331 -22.32 -24.63 3.94
CA ASP A 331 -22.81 -23.89 5.10
C ASP A 331 -23.04 -22.44 4.67
N THR A 332 -24.30 -22.10 4.46
CA THR A 332 -24.75 -20.78 4.01
C THR A 332 -24.48 -19.73 5.08
N THR A 333 -23.50 -18.86 4.85
CA THR A 333 -23.50 -17.51 5.43
C THR A 333 -23.34 -16.49 4.30
N ASP A 334 -24.42 -15.73 4.14
CA ASP A 334 -24.68 -14.72 3.13
C ASP A 334 -23.86 -13.45 3.42
N ASP A 335 -22.65 -13.33 2.86
CA ASP A 335 -21.85 -12.10 2.87
C ASP A 335 -21.64 -11.60 1.44
N ASN A 336 -22.74 -11.15 0.83
CA ASN A 336 -22.76 -10.49 -0.46
C ASN A 336 -22.39 -9.01 -0.29
N GLU A 337 -21.09 -8.69 -0.13
CA GLU A 337 -20.60 -7.30 -0.15
C GLU A 337 -20.58 -6.73 -1.59
N GLN A 338 -21.77 -6.38 -2.09
CA GLN A 338 -21.96 -5.40 -3.16
C GLN A 338 -22.90 -4.30 -2.66
N VAL A 339 -22.34 -3.20 -2.16
CA VAL A 339 -23.11 -2.02 -1.75
C VAL A 339 -23.31 -1.10 -2.95
N LYS A 340 -24.54 -1.06 -3.48
CA LYS A 340 -25.02 0.01 -4.37
C LYS A 340 -25.17 1.32 -3.58
N PRO A 341 -24.98 2.51 -4.19
CA PRO A 341 -25.08 3.79 -3.46
C PRO A 341 -26.54 4.12 -3.17
N ILE A 342 -26.89 4.28 -1.89
CA ILE A 342 -28.18 4.82 -1.45
C ILE A 342 -28.07 6.35 -1.45
N VAL A 343 -28.90 7.00 -2.28
CA VAL A 343 -29.09 8.46 -2.31
C VAL A 343 -30.09 8.83 -1.20
N PRO A 344 -29.83 9.79 -0.30
CA PRO A 344 -30.84 10.20 0.67
C PRO A 344 -31.86 11.12 -0.02
N SER A 345 -33.10 10.67 -0.15
CA SER A 345 -34.23 11.54 -0.48
C SER A 345 -34.74 12.25 0.77
N LEU A 346 -34.79 13.58 0.69
CA LEU A 346 -35.45 14.46 1.66
C LEU A 346 -36.95 14.18 1.68
N GLU A 347 -37.50 13.76 2.82
CA GLU A 347 -38.92 13.89 3.11
C GLU A 347 -39.12 14.81 4.32
N LYS A 348 -39.90 15.87 4.08
CA LYS A 348 -40.49 16.74 5.09
C LYS A 348 -41.68 16.04 5.71
N THR A 349 -41.83 16.13 7.02
CA THR A 349 -43.15 16.12 7.66
C THR A 349 -43.18 17.15 8.78
N ASP A 350 -44.13 18.06 8.67
CA ASP A 350 -44.40 19.15 9.61
C ASP A 350 -45.39 18.75 10.74
N VAL A 351 -45.29 19.52 11.83
CA VAL A 351 -46.30 20.01 12.81
C VAL A 351 -46.64 19.25 14.12
N LYS A 352 -46.63 20.08 15.19
CA LYS A 352 -47.43 20.18 16.46
C LYS A 352 -46.68 19.72 17.72
N ASP A 353 -46.19 20.60 18.59
CA ASP A 353 -46.83 21.64 19.44
C ASP A 353 -47.91 21.08 20.37
N ASP A 354 -47.59 21.03 21.67
CA ASP A 354 -48.49 21.24 22.81
C ASP A 354 -47.69 21.22 24.14
N GLY A 355 -47.65 22.39 24.81
CA GLY A 355 -48.05 22.56 26.23
C GLY A 355 -47.18 22.04 27.40
N ASN A 356 -46.60 23.01 28.13
CA ASN A 356 -46.34 23.13 29.58
C ASN A 356 -46.47 21.92 30.53
N ASP A 357 -45.52 21.77 31.46
CA ASP A 357 -45.74 22.13 32.87
C ASP A 357 -44.42 22.22 33.66
N ASP A 358 -44.46 23.11 34.66
CA ASP A 358 -43.42 23.55 35.58
C ASP A 358 -42.91 22.44 36.52
N ASP A 359 -41.67 22.56 37.00
CA ASP A 359 -41.39 22.68 38.44
C ASP A 359 -39.91 22.98 38.73
N ASP A 360 -39.74 23.97 39.60
CA ASP A 360 -38.51 24.47 40.24
C ASP A 360 -37.77 23.37 41.01
N ASP A 361 -36.43 23.44 41.05
CA ASP A 361 -35.79 23.72 42.35
C ASP A 361 -34.31 24.14 42.21
N SER A 362 -34.03 25.22 42.93
CA SER A 362 -32.80 25.98 43.07
C SER A 362 -31.87 25.37 44.15
N TRP A 363 -30.92 26.15 44.64
CA TRP A 363 -29.86 25.92 45.65
C TRP A 363 -28.54 25.40 45.07
N GLY A 364 -27.41 26.11 45.09
CA GLY A 364 -27.01 27.29 45.86
C GLY A 364 -25.55 27.13 46.32
N THR A 365 -24.64 27.82 45.62
CA THR A 365 -23.48 28.61 46.10
C THR A 365 -22.61 28.20 47.31
N ASP A 366 -21.29 28.33 47.09
CA ASP A 366 -20.25 28.93 47.97
C ASP A 366 -19.79 28.12 49.21
N SER A 367 -18.54 28.14 49.68
CA SER A 367 -17.28 28.79 49.29
C SER A 367 -16.13 28.27 50.19
N ASP A 368 -14.91 28.69 49.86
CA ASP A 368 -13.76 28.98 50.73
C ASP A 368 -12.68 27.91 51.04
N GLU A 369 -11.56 28.12 50.32
CA GLU A 369 -10.21 28.42 50.82
C GLU A 369 -9.68 27.77 52.10
N GLU A 370 -8.52 27.10 51.98
CA GLU A 370 -7.35 27.56 52.73
C GLU A 370 -6.01 27.13 52.11
N THR A 371 -5.10 28.08 52.09
CA THR A 371 -3.74 28.02 51.54
C THR A 371 -2.75 27.24 52.40
N THR A 372 -1.75 26.61 51.79
CA THR A 372 -0.37 26.69 52.33
C THR A 372 0.71 26.42 51.27
N LYS A 373 1.55 27.43 51.07
CA LYS A 373 2.81 27.39 50.28
C LYS A 373 3.84 26.49 50.97
N GLN A 374 4.61 25.68 50.23
CA GLN A 374 6.01 25.40 50.59
C GLN A 374 6.92 25.08 49.37
N LYS A 375 7.79 26.07 49.09
CA LYS A 375 9.22 26.02 48.74
C LYS A 375 9.72 25.16 47.55
N LYS A 376 10.11 25.90 46.50
CA LYS A 376 11.12 25.58 45.48
C LYS A 376 12.40 24.96 46.05
N ARG A 377 12.91 23.91 45.41
CA ARG A 377 14.35 23.59 45.35
C ARG A 377 14.74 23.17 43.93
N LYS A 378 15.49 24.07 43.26
CA LYS A 378 16.24 23.80 42.02
C LYS A 378 17.38 22.81 42.32
N LYS A 379 17.55 21.77 41.50
CA LYS A 379 18.83 21.10 41.29
C LYS A 379 19.15 21.11 39.80
N THR A 380 20.06 22.01 39.45
CA THR A 380 20.80 22.09 38.20
C THR A 380 21.77 20.91 38.13
N GLN A 381 21.69 20.10 37.06
CA GLN A 381 22.81 19.27 36.61
C GLN A 381 23.27 19.78 35.24
N LYS A 382 24.48 20.32 35.23
CA LYS A 382 25.28 20.60 34.03
C LYS A 382 25.50 19.29 33.28
N LYS A 383 25.09 19.22 32.01
CA LYS A 383 25.69 18.29 31.03
C LYS A 383 26.60 19.10 30.11
N GLU A 384 27.88 18.76 30.14
CA GLU A 384 28.91 19.30 29.26
C GLU A 384 28.66 18.85 27.81
N ALA A 385 28.77 19.80 26.89
CA ALA A 385 28.68 19.56 25.47
C ALA A 385 29.92 18.82 24.96
N ARG A 386 29.74 17.61 24.41
CA ARG A 386 30.72 16.94 23.54
C ARG A 386 30.28 17.09 22.09
N LYS A 387 31.06 17.82 21.29
CA LYS A 387 30.94 17.90 19.83
C LYS A 387 31.16 16.52 19.21
N PRO A 388 30.34 16.04 18.27
CA PRO A 388 30.69 14.86 17.48
C PRO A 388 31.70 15.23 16.40
N LYS A 389 32.75 14.41 16.29
CA LYS A 389 33.75 14.44 15.22
C LYS A 389 33.10 13.93 13.93
N LYS A 390 33.25 14.69 12.84
CA LYS A 390 32.96 14.22 11.47
C LYS A 390 33.78 12.97 11.19
N LYS A 391 33.12 11.84 10.95
CA LYS A 391 33.69 10.71 10.20
C LYS A 391 33.04 10.72 8.83
N ASN A 392 33.87 10.95 7.81
CA ASN A 392 33.53 10.71 6.43
C ASN A 392 33.43 9.20 6.22
N THR A 393 32.22 8.71 5.99
CA THR A 393 31.98 7.44 5.29
C THR A 393 31.15 7.80 4.07
N LYS A 394 31.78 7.72 2.89
CA LYS A 394 31.08 7.73 1.61
C LYS A 394 30.41 6.37 1.47
N THR A 395 29.15 6.27 1.85
CA THR A 395 28.24 5.24 1.33
C THR A 395 27.42 5.92 0.24
N ALA A 396 27.59 5.44 -0.99
CA ALA A 396 26.83 5.91 -2.14
C ALA A 396 25.40 5.37 -2.00
N ALA A 397 24.42 6.26 -1.86
CA ALA A 397 23.02 5.92 -1.99
C ALA A 397 22.76 5.49 -3.45
N PHE A 398 22.32 4.25 -3.63
CA PHE A 398 22.07 3.61 -4.92
C PHE A 398 20.99 4.34 -5.75
N PHE A 399 20.07 5.07 -5.11
CA PHE A 399 18.97 5.81 -5.76
C PHE A 399 19.27 7.28 -6.11
N ALA A 400 20.49 7.78 -5.89
CA ALA A 400 20.78 9.19 -6.14
C ALA A 400 20.77 9.57 -7.64
N ASP A 401 21.05 8.62 -8.53
CA ASP A 401 21.28 8.87 -9.97
C ASP A 401 20.36 8.07 -10.93
N MET A 402 19.26 7.47 -10.45
CA MET A 402 18.18 6.92 -11.30
C MET A 402 16.87 7.72 -11.21
#